data_AF-A0A0C2FG57-F1
#
_entry.id   AF-A0A0C2FG57-F1
#
_cell.length_a   1.000
_cell.length_b   1.000
_cell.length_c   1.000
_cell.angle_alpha   90.00
_cell.angle_beta   90.00
_cell.angle_gamma   90.00
#
_symmetry.space_group_name_H-M   'P 1'
#
loop_
_entity.id
_entity.type
_entity.pdbx_description
1 polymer ?
#
loop_
_entity_poly.entity_id
_entity_poly.type
_entity_poly.pdbx_seq_one_letter_code
_entity_poly.pdbx_strand_id
1 'polypeptide(L)'
;MFLQQILDVDEKNQLVSLNAWLSYTWQDYSLVWDPEKYEGIQDIRFPGSADHIWRPDILLYNRFPFDDQICYLKFGSWTFHGYALDLQIDADSTNSSHSMDLSTYVVNGEWTIISSPAVREVSYYKCCPEPYPTV
;
A
#
# COMPACT_ATOMS: atom_id res chain seq x y z
N MET A 1 2.32 2.95 4.77
CA MET A 1 3.34 1.91 4.48
C MET A 1 4.56 2.18 5.34
N PHE A 2 5.15 1.14 5.90
CA PHE A 2 6.36 1.23 6.73
C PHE A 2 7.50 0.48 6.04
N LEU A 3 8.62 1.16 5.75
CA LEU A 3 9.81 0.48 5.23
C LEU A 3 10.74 0.12 6.37
N GLN A 4 11.00 -1.18 6.54
CA GLN A 4 11.89 -1.67 7.58
C GLN A 4 13.34 -1.71 7.09
N GLN A 5 13.59 -2.22 5.89
CA GLN A 5 14.95 -2.38 5.36
C GLN A 5 14.99 -2.52 3.84
N ILE A 6 16.05 -2.02 3.21
CA ILE A 6 16.47 -2.42 1.85
C ILE A 6 17.37 -3.64 2.00
N LEU A 7 16.92 -4.79 1.50
CA LEU A 7 17.64 -6.06 1.60
C LEU A 7 18.73 -6.15 0.54
N ASP A 8 18.40 -5.84 -0.71
CA ASP A 8 19.30 -5.95 -1.86
C ASP A 8 18.79 -5.13 -3.05
N VAL A 9 19.71 -4.68 -3.91
CA VAL A 9 19.43 -3.99 -5.17
C VAL A 9 20.24 -4.65 -6.27
N ASP A 10 19.58 -5.45 -7.10
CA ASP A 10 20.19 -6.09 -8.25
C ASP A 10 20.01 -5.21 -9.49
N GLU A 11 21.04 -4.43 -9.81
CA GLU A 11 21.01 -3.49 -10.93
C GLU A 11 21.02 -4.21 -12.29
N LYS A 12 21.57 -5.43 -12.36
CA LYS A 12 21.64 -6.22 -13.60
C LYS A 12 20.27 -6.75 -13.98
N ASN A 13 19.52 -7.21 -12.98
CA ASN A 13 18.17 -7.74 -13.17
C ASN A 13 17.08 -6.69 -12.93
N GLN A 14 17.44 -5.47 -12.54
CA GLN A 14 16.52 -4.37 -12.21
C GLN A 14 15.52 -4.73 -11.11
N LEU A 15 16.01 -5.42 -10.07
CA LEU A 15 15.20 -5.89 -8.95
C LEU A 15 15.63 -5.23 -7.65
N VAL A 16 14.66 -4.75 -6.88
CA VAL A 16 14.87 -4.21 -5.54
C VAL A 16 14.13 -5.08 -4.55
N SER A 17 14.87 -5.61 -3.57
CA SER A 17 14.34 -6.43 -2.49
C SER A 17 14.16 -5.58 -1.25
N LEU A 18 12.91 -5.45 -0.79
CA LEU A 18 12.54 -4.63 0.37
C LEU A 18 11.87 -5.49 1.43
N ASN A 19 12.14 -5.19 2.69
CA ASN A 19 11.30 -5.61 3.79
C ASN A 19 10.42 -4.43 4.20
N ALA A 20 9.13 -4.51 3.90
CA ALA A 20 8.17 -3.46 4.16
C ALA A 20 6.84 -4.02 4.66
N TRP A 21 6.18 -3.27 5.53
CA TRP A 21 4.87 -3.57 6.05
C TRP A 21 3.83 -2.67 5.38
N LEU A 22 2.87 -3.33 4.73
CA LEU A 22 1.71 -2.69 4.14
C LEU A 22 0.58 -2.75 5.15
N SER A 23 0.12 -1.58 5.57
CA SER A 23 -1.03 -1.42 6.47
C SER A 23 -2.19 -0.88 5.65
N TYR A 24 -3.31 -1.58 5.71
CA TYR A 24 -4.54 -1.21 5.03
C TYR A 24 -5.67 -1.17 6.04
N THR A 25 -6.49 -0.13 5.95
CA THR A 25 -7.71 0.00 6.74
C THR A 25 -8.85 0.14 5.75
N TRP A 26 -9.85 -0.73 5.85
CA TRP A 26 -11.07 -0.64 5.06
C TRP A 26 -12.29 -0.84 5.95
N GLN A 27 -13.45 -0.36 5.50
CA GLN A 27 -14.73 -0.60 6.14
C GLN A 27 -15.50 -1.65 5.33
N ASP A 28 -15.99 -2.68 6.00
CA ASP A 28 -16.84 -3.72 5.40
C ASP A 28 -18.23 -3.67 6.05
N TYR A 29 -19.26 -3.42 5.24
CA TYR A 29 -20.65 -3.34 5.70
C TYR A 29 -21.18 -4.67 6.26
N SER A 30 -20.60 -5.80 5.83
CA SER A 30 -21.00 -7.14 6.29
C SER A 30 -20.45 -7.47 7.67
N LEU A 31 -19.44 -6.72 8.13
CA LEU A 31 -18.77 -6.88 9.43
C LEU A 31 -19.19 -5.81 10.45
N VAL A 32 -20.43 -5.31 10.32
CA VAL A 32 -21.03 -4.38 11.28
C VAL A 32 -22.05 -5.12 12.14
N TRP A 33 -21.93 -5.02 13.46
CA TRP A 33 -22.86 -5.60 14.42
C TRP A 33 -23.23 -4.59 15.51
N ASP A 34 -24.31 -4.87 16.23
CA ASP A 34 -24.76 -4.09 17.38
C ASP A 34 -24.09 -4.63 18.66
N PRO A 35 -23.18 -3.88 19.32
CA PRO A 35 -22.45 -4.37 20.48
C PRO A 35 -23.35 -4.78 21.64
N GLU A 36 -24.52 -4.15 21.80
CA GLU A 36 -25.46 -4.46 22.88
C GLU A 36 -26.02 -5.88 22.78
N LYS A 37 -26.11 -6.42 21.56
CA LYS A 37 -26.56 -7.80 21.30
C LYS A 37 -25.48 -8.86 21.52
N TYR A 38 -24.22 -8.43 21.64
CA TYR A 38 -23.05 -9.31 21.74
C TYR A 38 -22.17 -8.91 22.93
N GLU A 39 -22.79 -8.67 24.09
CA GLU A 39 -22.09 -8.43 25.37
C GLU A 39 -21.05 -7.29 25.33
N GLY A 40 -21.25 -6.30 24.46
CA GLY A 40 -20.37 -5.14 24.34
C GLY A 40 -19.09 -5.39 23.54
N ILE A 41 -18.99 -6.48 22.77
CA ILE A 41 -17.81 -6.74 21.92
C ILE A 41 -17.71 -5.66 20.83
N GLN A 42 -16.54 -5.00 20.74
CA GLN A 42 -16.25 -3.94 19.77
C GLN A 42 -15.10 -4.29 18.82
N ASP A 43 -14.21 -5.21 19.20
CA ASP A 43 -13.06 -5.64 18.39
C ASP A 43 -13.04 -7.16 18.30
N ILE A 44 -12.83 -7.68 17.09
CA ILE A 44 -12.74 -9.10 16.77
C ILE A 44 -11.54 -9.31 15.86
N ARG A 45 -10.70 -10.28 16.22
CA ARG A 45 -9.50 -10.64 15.46
C ARG A 45 -9.70 -11.97 14.75
N PHE A 46 -9.63 -11.94 13.42
CA PHE A 46 -9.66 -13.14 12.61
C PHE A 46 -8.24 -13.59 12.27
N PRO A 47 -7.94 -14.90 12.26
CA PRO A 47 -6.64 -15.38 11.82
C PRO A 47 -6.46 -15.07 10.33
N GLY A 48 -5.30 -14.53 9.94
CA GLY A 48 -5.02 -14.15 8.55
C GLY A 48 -5.09 -15.30 7.54
N SER A 49 -5.00 -16.54 8.01
CA SER A 49 -5.14 -17.77 7.21
C SER A 49 -6.59 -18.16 6.90
N ALA A 50 -7.58 -17.47 7.48
CA ALA A 50 -8.98 -17.69 7.16
C ALA A 50 -9.35 -16.87 5.91
N ASP A 51 -9.54 -17.54 4.77
CA ASP A 51 -10.09 -16.96 3.53
C ASP A 51 -11.60 -16.61 3.64
N HIS A 52 -12.07 -16.32 4.85
CA HIS A 52 -13.47 -16.07 5.16
C HIS A 52 -13.82 -14.58 5.11
N ILE A 53 -12.82 -13.70 4.99
CA ILE A 53 -12.99 -12.24 4.93
C ILE A 53 -12.34 -11.73 3.65
N TRP A 54 -13.11 -10.93 2.90
CA TRP A 54 -12.61 -10.26 1.71
C TRP A 54 -11.51 -9.26 2.09
N ARG A 55 -10.42 -9.28 1.32
CA ARG A 55 -9.30 -8.36 1.45
C ARG A 55 -8.97 -7.81 0.06
N PRO A 56 -8.57 -6.55 -0.07
CA PRO A 56 -8.26 -5.97 -1.37
C PRO A 56 -6.96 -6.58 -1.95
N ASP A 57 -7.03 -7.02 -3.20
CA ASP A 57 -5.85 -7.48 -3.96
C ASP A 57 -5.02 -6.28 -4.41
N ILE A 58 -3.91 -6.01 -3.71
CA ILE A 58 -3.03 -4.89 -4.02
C ILE A 58 -1.72 -5.44 -4.60
N LEU A 59 -1.45 -5.10 -5.86
CA LEU A 59 -0.26 -5.53 -6.58
C LEU A 59 0.77 -4.39 -6.64
N LEU A 60 2.04 -4.77 -6.68
CA LEU A 60 3.18 -3.87 -6.81
C LEU A 60 3.68 -3.83 -8.26
N TYR A 61 3.77 -2.65 -8.85
CA TYR A 61 4.36 -2.45 -10.19
C TYR A 61 5.52 -1.45 -10.14
N ASN A 62 6.68 -1.82 -10.72
CA ASN A 62 7.93 -1.03 -10.66
C ASN A 62 8.54 -0.74 -12.06
N ARG A 63 9.29 0.37 -12.18
CA ARG A 63 10.08 0.80 -13.36
C ARG A 63 11.42 1.41 -12.90
N PHE A 64 12.55 1.07 -13.55
CA PHE A 64 13.91 1.41 -13.10
C PHE A 64 14.85 1.87 -14.24
N PRO A 65 15.51 3.04 -14.14
CA PRO A 65 16.76 3.33 -14.86
C PRO A 65 17.85 4.07 -14.03
N PHE A 66 19.12 3.85 -14.41
CA PHE A 66 20.40 4.06 -13.70
C PHE A 66 20.81 5.48 -13.18
N ASP A 67 21.63 5.47 -12.09
CA ASP A 67 22.22 6.55 -11.26
C ASP A 67 21.24 7.60 -10.69
N ASP A 68 21.30 7.84 -9.37
CA ASP A 68 20.15 8.27 -8.55
C ASP A 68 18.90 7.42 -8.89
N GLN A 69 18.82 6.23 -8.28
CA GLN A 69 17.81 5.24 -8.64
C GLN A 69 16.43 5.67 -8.15
N ILE A 70 15.53 5.99 -9.08
CA ILE A 70 14.12 6.22 -8.79
C ILE A 70 13.34 4.92 -9.00
N CYS A 71 12.94 4.30 -7.89
CA CYS A 71 12.09 3.12 -7.89
C CYS A 71 10.65 3.53 -7.63
N TYR A 72 9.73 3.08 -8.50
CA TYR A 72 8.31 3.33 -8.31
C TYR A 72 7.67 2.10 -7.67
N LEU A 73 6.97 2.31 -6.56
CA LEU A 73 6.09 1.31 -6.00
C LEU A 73 4.67 1.74 -6.30
N LYS A 74 4.03 1.12 -7.29
CA LYS A 74 2.62 1.38 -7.60
C LYS A 74 1.75 0.31 -6.97
N PHE A 75 0.87 0.73 -6.08
CA PHE A 75 -0.15 -0.06 -5.42
C PHE A 75 -1.50 0.23 -6.09
N GLY A 76 -2.14 -0.81 -6.61
CA GLY A 76 -3.43 -0.69 -7.27
C GLY A 76 -4.27 -1.94 -7.09
N SER A 77 -5.59 -1.79 -7.16
CA SER A 77 -6.47 -2.95 -7.26
C SER A 77 -6.41 -3.54 -8.65
N TRP A 78 -6.21 -4.86 -8.73
CA TRP A 78 -6.26 -5.59 -10.00
C TRP A 78 -7.69 -5.84 -10.47
N THR A 79 -8.58 -6.13 -9.51
CA THR A 79 -9.93 -6.65 -9.78
C THR A 79 -10.99 -5.54 -9.75
N PHE A 80 -10.80 -4.52 -8.91
CA PHE A 80 -11.79 -3.48 -8.68
C PHE A 80 -11.38 -2.15 -9.31
N HIS A 81 -12.39 -1.43 -9.81
CA HIS A 81 -12.27 -0.07 -10.33
C HIS A 81 -12.62 0.95 -9.24
N GLY A 82 -12.34 2.23 -9.50
CA GLY A 82 -12.39 3.32 -8.52
C GLY A 82 -13.76 3.65 -7.94
N TYR A 83 -14.86 3.22 -8.57
CA TYR A 83 -16.19 3.35 -7.96
C TYR A 83 -16.49 2.29 -6.91
N ALA A 84 -15.83 1.13 -7.00
CA ALA A 84 -15.98 0.04 -6.04
C ALA A 84 -14.91 0.12 -4.94
N LEU A 85 -13.70 0.54 -5.29
CA LEU A 85 -12.56 0.60 -4.39
C LEU A 85 -11.76 1.87 -4.66
N ASP A 86 -11.83 2.83 -3.74
CA ASP A 86 -11.11 4.09 -3.82
C ASP A 86 -9.87 4.06 -2.91
N LEU A 87 -8.70 3.81 -3.48
CA LEU A 87 -7.43 3.83 -2.74
C LEU A 87 -7.07 5.27 -2.36
N GLN A 88 -6.79 5.48 -1.08
CA GLN A 88 -6.36 6.77 -0.53
C GLN A 88 -5.08 6.57 0.29
N ILE A 89 -4.23 7.60 0.31
CA ILE A 89 -3.06 7.61 1.18
C ILE A 89 -3.52 7.98 2.58
N ASP A 90 -3.16 7.16 3.56
CA ASP A 90 -3.41 7.45 4.97
C ASP A 90 -2.63 8.72 5.36
N ALA A 91 -3.37 9.77 5.67
CA ALA A 91 -2.87 11.12 5.83
C ALA A 91 -3.27 11.66 7.20
N ASP A 92 -2.29 11.83 8.08
CA ASP A 92 -2.47 12.54 9.33
C ASP A 92 -2.58 14.06 9.06
N SER A 93 -3.78 14.47 8.63
CA SER A 93 -4.43 15.81 8.66
C SER A 93 -3.59 17.10 8.69
N THR A 94 -2.41 17.15 8.12
CA THR A 94 -1.61 18.38 7.97
C THR A 94 -0.91 18.36 6.61
N ASN A 95 -0.67 19.54 6.04
CA ASN A 95 -0.02 19.79 4.73
C ASN A 95 1.42 19.23 4.65
N SER A 96 1.61 17.95 4.91
CA SER A 96 2.83 17.20 4.77
C SER A 96 2.75 16.45 3.45
N SER A 97 3.82 16.56 2.66
CA SER A 97 4.01 15.68 1.51
C SER A 97 3.89 14.25 1.98
N HIS A 98 2.88 13.51 1.51
CA HIS A 98 2.73 12.10 1.87
C HIS A 98 4.02 11.37 1.52
N SER A 99 4.56 10.64 2.48
CA SER A 99 5.77 9.86 2.29
C SER A 99 5.66 8.54 3.02
N MET A 100 6.51 7.59 2.63
CA MET A 100 6.64 6.35 3.37
C MET A 100 7.15 6.61 4.79
N ASP A 101 6.62 5.90 5.78
CA ASP A 101 7.12 6.00 7.15
C ASP A 101 8.47 5.28 7.26
N LEU A 102 9.50 6.04 7.62
CA LEU A 102 10.89 5.60 7.81
C LEU A 102 11.32 5.62 9.30
N SER A 103 10.38 5.82 10.23
CA SER A 103 10.66 5.91 11.68
C SER A 103 11.39 4.70 12.26
N THR A 104 11.21 3.52 11.64
CA THR A 104 11.81 2.24 12.03
C THR A 104 12.82 1.71 11.01
N TYR A 105 13.21 2.53 10.03
CA TYR A 105 14.10 2.12 8.95
C TYR A 105 15.51 1.83 9.46
N VAL A 106 16.01 0.63 9.14
CA VAL A 106 17.41 0.26 9.36
C VAL A 106 18.22 0.66 8.13
N VAL A 107 19.16 1.59 8.34
CA VAL A 107 20.02 2.12 7.27
C VAL A 107 20.84 1.01 6.62
N ASN A 108 20.84 0.98 5.28
CA ASN A 108 21.66 0.08 4.49
C ASN A 108 23.08 0.67 4.31
N GLY A 109 24.11 -0.18 4.30
CA GLY A 109 25.51 0.27 4.21
C GLY A 109 25.95 0.71 2.82
N GLU A 110 25.17 0.40 1.79
CA GLU A 110 25.47 0.65 0.38
C GLU A 110 24.53 1.70 -0.23
N TRP A 111 23.27 1.72 0.21
CA TRP A 111 22.22 2.58 -0.34
C TRP A 111 21.65 3.55 0.69
N THR A 112 21.51 4.81 0.31
CA THR A 112 20.88 5.86 1.13
C THR A 112 19.57 6.31 0.48
N ILE A 113 18.49 6.38 1.26
CA ILE A 113 17.21 6.90 0.80
C ILE A 113 17.25 8.43 0.84
N ILE A 114 17.14 9.06 -0.33
CA ILE A 114 17.10 10.53 -0.46
C ILE A 114 15.68 11.05 -0.23
N SER A 115 14.67 10.41 -0.84
CA SER A 115 13.26 10.76 -0.69
C SER A 115 12.36 9.56 -0.98
N SER A 116 11.16 9.57 -0.39
CA SER A 116 10.15 8.51 -0.57
C SER A 116 8.72 9.09 -0.66
N PRO A 117 8.46 10.01 -1.61
CA PRO A 117 7.13 10.60 -1.75
C PRO A 117 6.10 9.56 -2.21
N ALA A 118 4.90 9.65 -1.67
CA ALA A 118 3.74 8.87 -2.08
C ALA A 118 2.75 9.78 -2.80
N VAL A 119 2.27 9.37 -3.96
CA VAL A 119 1.37 10.18 -4.80
C VAL A 119 0.24 9.31 -5.31
N ARG A 120 -1.00 9.78 -5.13
CA ARG A 120 -2.18 9.12 -5.70
C ARG A 120 -2.36 9.56 -7.16
N GLU A 121 -2.43 8.58 -8.05
CA GLU A 121 -2.72 8.74 -9.47
C GLU A 121 -4.05 8.06 -9.83
N VAL A 122 -4.82 8.63 -10.76
CA VAL A 122 -6.04 8.00 -11.30
C VAL A 122 -5.87 7.83 -12.79
N SER A 123 -5.88 6.57 -13.25
CA SER A 123 -5.72 6.23 -14.67
C SER A 123 -7.03 5.75 -15.28
N TYR A 124 -7.24 6.05 -16.57
CA TYR A 124 -8.31 5.48 -17.40
C TYR A 124 -7.68 4.61 -18.48
N TYR A 125 -8.05 3.33 -18.51
CA TYR A 125 -7.50 2.38 -19.48
C TYR A 125 -8.41 2.29 -20.72
N LYS A 126 -7.83 2.02 -21.89
CA LYS A 126 -8.59 1.92 -23.14
C LYS A 126 -9.65 0.80 -23.14
N CYS A 127 -9.48 -0.20 -22.27
CA CYS A 127 -10.40 -1.32 -22.16
C CYS A 127 -11.72 -0.96 -21.49
N CYS A 128 -11.74 0.05 -20.60
CA CYS A 128 -12.86 0.30 -19.68
C CYS A 128 -13.02 1.81 -19.40
N PRO A 129 -14.25 2.36 -19.38
CA PRO A 129 -14.49 3.78 -19.08
C PRO A 129 -14.28 4.17 -17.61
N GLU A 130 -14.18 3.20 -16.70
CA GLU A 130 -14.06 3.42 -15.26
C GLU A 130 -12.65 3.89 -14.85
N PRO A 131 -12.54 4.71 -13.79
CA PRO A 131 -11.25 5.11 -13.24
C PRO A 131 -10.58 3.97 -12.48
N TYR A 132 -9.26 3.91 -12.50
CA TYR A 132 -8.45 2.98 -11.71
C TYR A 132 -7.49 3.79 -10.84
N PRO A 133 -7.78 3.96 -9.53
CA PRO A 133 -6.91 4.66 -8.61
C PRO A 133 -5.70 3.79 -8.25
N THR A 134 -4.52 4.40 -8.24
CA THR A 134 -3.25 3.81 -7.81
C THR A 134 -2.52 4.77 -6.88
N VAL A 135 -1.72 4.23 -5.96
CA VAL A 135 -0.89 4.99 -5.01
C VAL A 135 0.56 4.55 -5.12
#